data_AF-A0A399Y4R4-F1
#
_entry.id   AF-A0A399Y4R4-F1
#
_cell.length_a   1.000
_cell.length_b   1.000
_cell.length_c   1.000
_cell.angle_alpha   90.00
_cell.angle_beta   90.00
_cell.angle_gamma   90.00
#
_symmetry.space_group_name_H-M   'P 1'
#
loop_
_entity.id
_entity.type
_entity.pdbx_description
1 polymer ?
#
loop_
_entity_poly.entity_id
_entity_poly.type
_entity_poly.pdbx_seq_one_letter_code
_entity_poly.pdbx_strand_id
1 'polypeptide(L)'
;MTVSAKETPPRPGSRPCWVEVDLTAIAANIKALNEFCGVPIAAVVKADGYGHGSVEVARAAIEGGAAWLAVALLEEGRTLRDAGIGVPILLLAEPPPESAPEIVAAGLTPAIYTETMLAALSKAAGDAGISVHLKVDTGMHRLGASPERALELAEKIAATRNVELSGVWTHLAASDEVENPYTIDQVHGFERVLNAINAPSALRHAANSAGAIYHADARYSLVRVGISIYGVPPSPGRRLPAGLTLQPALAWKAKVAYAKQLPAGAPVGYGLTYRMPASGRVATIPVGYADGYFRSLGNRAEVLIGGKRFPVAGAVSMDNITVDLGEAHVDPGDEVVLLGRQGNEEITATELAERAGTISYEVLARIGKRVPRVYM
;
A
#
# COMPACT_ATOMS: atom_id res chain seq x y z
N MET A 1 -30.94 -26.82 7.42
CA MET A 1 -29.57 -26.25 7.41
C MET A 1 -29.73 -24.75 7.37
N THR A 2 -29.61 -24.11 8.53
CA THR A 2 -29.71 -22.67 8.71
C THR A 2 -28.46 -22.01 8.16
N VAL A 3 -28.64 -21.21 7.10
CA VAL A 3 -27.61 -20.33 6.56
C VAL A 3 -27.29 -19.32 7.65
N SER A 4 -26.07 -19.40 8.20
CA SER A 4 -25.54 -18.40 9.13
C SER A 4 -25.51 -17.05 8.43
N ALA A 5 -26.34 -16.12 8.89
CA ALA A 5 -26.28 -14.73 8.47
C ALA A 5 -24.95 -14.17 8.99
N LYS A 6 -23.99 -13.92 8.09
CA LYS A 6 -22.81 -13.11 8.44
C LYS A 6 -23.31 -11.77 8.97
N GLU A 7 -23.04 -11.50 10.24
CA GLU A 7 -23.35 -10.21 10.85
C GLU A 7 -22.72 -9.10 10.01
N THR A 8 -23.54 -8.16 9.56
CA THR A 8 -23.06 -7.02 8.80
C THR A 8 -22.31 -6.11 9.78
N PRO A 9 -21.03 -5.78 9.54
CA PRO A 9 -20.28 -4.95 10.47
C PRO A 9 -20.96 -3.57 10.64
N PRO A 10 -20.80 -2.92 11.81
CA PRO A 10 -21.47 -1.66 12.12
C PRO A 10 -21.11 -0.59 11.08
N ARG A 11 -22.14 -0.09 10.39
CA ARG A 11 -21.99 0.88 9.29
C ARG A 11 -21.59 2.26 9.85
N PRO A 12 -20.65 2.96 9.21
CA PRO A 12 -20.15 4.22 9.72
C PRO A 12 -21.11 5.37 9.38
N GLY A 13 -21.87 5.83 10.38
CA GLY A 13 -22.51 7.15 10.40
C GLY A 13 -23.52 7.45 9.28
N SER A 14 -23.78 8.74 9.09
CA SER A 14 -24.77 9.29 8.15
C SER A 14 -24.33 9.30 6.68
N ARG A 15 -23.09 8.87 6.37
CA ARG A 15 -22.52 8.95 5.03
C ARG A 15 -22.66 7.62 4.28
N PRO A 16 -23.38 7.57 3.14
CA PRO A 16 -23.59 6.34 2.37
C PRO A 16 -22.39 5.97 1.46
N CYS A 17 -21.15 6.11 1.94
CA CYS A 17 -19.91 5.72 1.25
C CYS A 17 -18.86 5.35 2.30
N TRP A 18 -18.25 4.16 2.19
CA TRP A 18 -17.30 3.60 3.16
C TRP A 18 -16.33 2.61 2.52
N VAL A 19 -15.25 2.32 3.24
CA VAL A 19 -14.32 1.24 2.93
C VAL A 19 -14.48 0.13 3.95
N GLU A 20 -14.59 -1.10 3.49
CA GLU A 20 -14.44 -2.31 4.32
C GLU A 20 -13.00 -2.80 4.19
N VAL A 21 -12.37 -3.10 5.33
CA VAL A 21 -11.01 -3.62 5.43
C VAL A 21 -11.05 -4.97 6.14
N ASP A 22 -10.72 -6.03 5.42
CA ASP A 22 -10.66 -7.40 5.94
C ASP A 22 -9.28 -7.64 6.57
N LEU A 23 -9.22 -7.61 7.90
CA LEU A 23 -7.96 -7.81 8.62
C LEU A 23 -7.52 -9.28 8.59
N THR A 24 -8.47 -10.22 8.45
CA THR A 24 -8.17 -11.64 8.30
C THR A 24 -7.46 -11.93 6.97
N ALA A 25 -7.83 -11.22 5.90
CA ALA A 25 -7.14 -11.29 4.61
C ALA A 25 -5.71 -10.75 4.71
N ILE A 26 -5.47 -9.63 5.42
CA ILE A 26 -4.12 -9.10 5.67
C ILE A 26 -3.25 -10.15 6.39
N ALA A 27 -3.75 -10.71 7.50
CA ALA A 27 -3.02 -11.72 8.27
C ALA A 27 -2.73 -12.98 7.43
N ALA A 28 -3.71 -13.45 6.65
CA ALA A 28 -3.56 -14.60 5.76
C ALA A 28 -2.53 -14.35 4.66
N ASN A 29 -2.51 -13.16 4.05
CA ASN A 29 -1.53 -12.78 3.04
C ASN A 29 -0.11 -12.76 3.60
N ILE A 30 0.09 -12.18 4.79
CA ILE A 30 1.39 -12.18 5.46
C ILE A 30 1.87 -13.61 5.73
N LYS A 31 0.98 -14.47 6.25
CA LYS A 31 1.30 -15.87 6.50
C LYS A 31 1.74 -16.58 5.22
N ALA A 32 0.95 -16.47 4.15
CA ALA A 32 1.27 -17.09 2.87
C ALA A 32 2.58 -16.58 2.28
N LEU A 33 2.86 -15.28 2.42
CA LEU A 33 4.12 -14.69 1.96
C LEU A 33 5.32 -15.13 2.82
N ASN A 34 5.17 -15.27 4.14
CA ASN A 34 6.23 -15.78 5.02
C ASN A 34 6.61 -17.21 4.61
N GLU A 35 5.61 -18.07 4.42
CA GLU A 35 5.78 -19.46 3.98
C GLU A 35 6.43 -19.52 2.58
N PHE A 36 5.98 -18.68 1.65
CA PHE A 36 6.50 -18.65 0.28
C PHE A 36 7.94 -18.10 0.18
N CYS A 37 8.25 -17.05 0.95
CA CYS A 37 9.56 -16.42 0.92
C CYS A 37 10.62 -17.23 1.69
N GLY A 38 10.21 -17.94 2.74
CA GLY A 38 11.11 -18.71 3.61
C GLY A 38 11.99 -17.84 4.51
N VAL A 39 11.74 -16.54 4.57
CA VAL A 39 12.47 -15.56 5.38
C VAL A 39 11.48 -14.58 6.02
N PRO A 40 11.82 -13.94 7.15
CA PRO A 40 10.94 -13.00 7.82
C PRO A 40 10.46 -11.84 6.94
N ILE A 41 9.25 -11.36 7.20
CA ILE A 41 8.66 -10.19 6.55
C ILE A 41 8.76 -8.95 7.43
N ALA A 42 9.19 -7.85 6.83
CA ALA A 42 8.87 -6.49 7.25
C ALA A 42 7.63 -5.99 6.50
N ALA A 43 6.50 -5.88 7.19
CA ALA A 43 5.27 -5.39 6.57
C ALA A 43 5.30 -3.87 6.43
N VAL A 44 5.17 -3.38 5.19
CA VAL A 44 5.26 -1.95 4.88
C VAL A 44 3.88 -1.31 5.00
N VAL A 45 3.69 -0.50 6.04
CA VAL A 45 2.38 0.08 6.45
C VAL A 45 2.34 1.61 6.40
N LYS A 46 3.27 2.23 5.66
CA LYS A 46 3.27 3.67 5.35
C LYS A 46 2.01 4.12 4.62
N ALA A 47 1.81 5.43 4.51
CA ALA A 47 0.65 6.06 3.88
C ALA A 47 -0.67 5.53 4.45
N ASP A 48 -0.73 5.46 5.78
CA ASP A 48 -1.87 4.94 6.54
C ASP A 48 -2.27 3.50 6.13
N GLY A 49 -1.30 2.58 6.09
CA GLY A 49 -1.53 1.21 5.61
C GLY A 49 -1.99 1.19 4.16
N TYR A 50 -1.40 2.01 3.29
CA TYR A 50 -1.81 2.17 1.89
C TYR A 50 -3.31 2.51 1.77
N GLY A 51 -3.83 3.34 2.69
CA GLY A 51 -5.24 3.73 2.77
C GLY A 51 -6.16 2.76 3.52
N HIS A 52 -5.64 1.67 4.07
CA HIS A 52 -6.42 0.67 4.81
C HIS A 52 -6.52 0.96 6.31
N GLY A 53 -5.70 1.87 6.86
CA GLY A 53 -5.61 2.12 8.30
C GLY A 53 -4.37 1.47 8.90
N SER A 54 -3.35 2.29 9.17
CA SER A 54 -2.01 1.82 9.54
C SER A 54 -1.96 0.99 10.83
N VAL A 55 -2.70 1.39 11.86
CA VAL A 55 -2.68 0.72 13.17
C VAL A 55 -3.33 -0.65 13.09
N GLU A 56 -4.51 -0.75 12.48
CA GLU A 56 -5.26 -2.01 12.37
C GLU A 56 -4.53 -2.99 11.45
N VAL A 57 -4.00 -2.52 10.32
CA VAL A 57 -3.16 -3.32 9.43
C VAL A 57 -1.89 -3.79 10.14
N ALA A 58 -1.22 -2.94 10.92
CA ALA A 58 -0.03 -3.32 11.66
C ALA A 58 -0.31 -4.47 12.64
N ARG A 59 -1.42 -4.42 13.37
CA ARG A 59 -1.84 -5.49 14.29
C ARG A 59 -2.10 -6.80 13.54
N ALA A 60 -2.89 -6.73 12.47
CA ALA A 60 -3.19 -7.89 11.63
C ALA A 60 -1.92 -8.48 10.97
N ALA A 61 -1.00 -7.62 10.56
CA ALA A 61 0.26 -8.06 9.98
C ALA A 61 1.14 -8.81 11.00
N ILE A 62 1.21 -8.31 12.24
CA ILE A 62 1.92 -8.99 13.34
C ILE A 62 1.27 -10.34 13.65
N GLU A 63 -0.06 -10.39 13.72
CA GLU A 63 -0.81 -11.65 13.91
C GLU A 63 -0.54 -12.66 12.79
N GLY A 64 -0.43 -12.19 11.54
CA GLY A 64 -0.01 -12.99 10.39
C GLY A 64 1.45 -13.44 10.41
N GLY A 65 2.26 -12.96 11.35
CA GLY A 65 3.66 -13.32 11.53
C GLY A 65 4.68 -12.34 10.94
N ALA A 66 4.31 -11.08 10.71
CA ALA A 66 5.30 -10.05 10.36
C ALA A 66 6.28 -9.84 11.52
N ALA A 67 7.57 -10.02 11.26
CA ALA A 67 8.61 -9.85 12.26
C ALA A 67 8.99 -8.38 12.47
N TRP A 68 8.76 -7.55 11.45
CA TRP A 68 9.06 -6.13 11.42
C TRP A 68 7.89 -5.36 10.81
N LEU A 69 7.81 -4.08 11.12
CA LEU A 69 7.03 -3.12 10.34
C LEU A 69 7.96 -2.11 9.68
N ALA A 70 7.48 -1.46 8.63
CA ALA A 70 8.20 -0.38 7.97
C ALA A 70 7.29 0.77 7.57
N VAL A 71 7.75 1.99 7.86
CA VAL A 71 7.05 3.25 7.62
C VAL A 71 7.94 4.23 6.86
N ALA A 72 7.35 5.27 6.26
CA ALA A 72 8.09 6.30 5.53
C ALA A 72 8.42 7.51 6.39
N LEU A 73 7.54 7.86 7.33
CA LEU A 73 7.63 9.07 8.14
C LEU A 73 7.77 8.76 9.63
N LEU A 74 8.41 9.67 10.36
CA LEU A 74 8.55 9.57 11.82
C LEU A 74 7.17 9.55 12.49
N GLU A 75 6.24 10.39 12.01
CA GLU A 75 4.88 10.51 12.53
C GLU A 75 4.08 9.21 12.37
N GLU A 76 4.32 8.47 11.28
CA GLU A 76 3.73 7.14 11.08
C GLU A 76 4.27 6.15 12.12
N GLY A 77 5.59 6.16 12.36
CA GLY A 77 6.21 5.33 13.38
C GLY A 77 5.70 5.65 14.78
N ARG A 78 5.58 6.94 15.12
CA ARG A 78 4.99 7.41 16.39
C ARG A 78 3.55 6.97 16.55
N THR A 79 2.73 7.10 15.51
CA THR A 79 1.33 6.63 15.52
C THR A 79 1.24 5.15 15.90
N LEU A 80 2.14 4.31 15.35
CA LEU A 80 2.18 2.89 15.70
C LEU A 80 2.64 2.66 17.15
N ARG A 81 3.64 3.40 17.63
CA ARG A 81 4.12 3.31 19.01
C ARG A 81 3.07 3.74 20.02
N ASP A 82 2.39 4.86 19.78
CA ASP A 82 1.29 5.37 20.60
C ASP A 82 0.13 4.35 20.66
N ALA A 83 -0.04 3.55 19.61
CA ALA A 83 -1.02 2.45 19.56
C ALA A 83 -0.56 1.14 20.25
N GLY A 84 0.60 1.15 20.91
CA GLY A 84 1.14 0.02 21.68
C GLY A 84 1.90 -1.02 20.87
N ILE A 85 2.30 -0.72 19.63
CA ILE A 85 3.04 -1.67 18.79
C ILE A 85 4.47 -1.80 19.28
N GLY A 86 4.86 -3.03 19.68
CA GLY A 86 6.17 -3.33 20.26
C GLY A 86 7.21 -3.97 19.33
N VAL A 87 6.81 -4.45 18.14
CA VAL A 87 7.77 -5.04 17.18
C VAL A 87 8.72 -3.98 16.62
N PRO A 88 9.89 -4.35 16.07
CA PRO A 88 10.79 -3.41 15.41
C PRO A 88 10.10 -2.66 14.26
N ILE A 89 10.36 -1.35 14.15
CA ILE A 89 9.80 -0.48 13.11
C ILE A 89 10.96 0.20 12.37
N LEU A 90 11.10 -0.14 11.09
CA LEU A 90 12.08 0.46 10.19
C LEU A 90 11.52 1.77 9.59
N LEU A 91 12.23 2.88 9.78
CA LEU A 91 11.94 4.15 9.10
C LEU A 91 12.73 4.19 7.78
N LEU A 92 12.04 4.16 6.64
CA LEU A 92 12.62 3.88 5.31
C LEU A 92 13.40 5.05 4.67
N ALA A 93 13.39 6.22 5.30
CA ALA A 93 14.04 7.45 4.86
C ALA A 93 14.62 8.20 6.06
N GLU A 94 15.67 9.00 5.84
CA GLU A 94 16.14 9.95 6.84
C GLU A 94 15.13 11.10 6.96
N PRO A 95 14.57 11.37 8.15
CA PRO A 95 13.91 12.65 8.41
C PRO A 95 14.98 13.74 8.57
N PRO A 96 14.60 15.01 8.80
CA PRO A 96 15.57 16.04 9.14
C PRO A 96 16.41 15.65 10.38
N PRO A 97 17.74 15.88 10.41
CA PRO A 97 18.62 15.46 11.51
C PRO A 97 18.18 15.93 12.91
N GLU A 98 17.51 17.08 12.99
CA GLU A 98 16.89 17.61 14.21
C GLU A 98 15.84 16.68 14.84
N SER A 99 15.30 15.74 14.07
CA SER A 99 14.31 14.75 14.52
C SER A 99 14.96 13.54 15.21
N ALA A 100 16.30 13.45 15.26
CA ALA A 100 17.02 12.34 15.89
C ALA A 100 16.60 12.04 17.34
N PRO A 101 16.38 13.03 18.23
CA PRO A 101 15.86 12.77 19.57
C PRO A 101 14.50 12.08 19.58
N GLU A 102 13.61 12.45 18.65
CA GLU A 102 12.28 11.83 18.54
C GLU A 102 12.35 10.41 17.98
N ILE A 103 13.25 10.13 17.02
CA ILE A 103 13.50 8.77 16.52
C ILE A 103 13.91 7.85 17.67
N VAL A 104 14.90 8.29 18.47
CA VAL A 104 15.42 7.53 19.63
C VAL A 104 14.32 7.32 20.66
N ALA A 105 13.60 8.39 21.04
CA ALA A 105 12.51 8.31 22.02
C ALA A 105 11.38 7.38 21.58
N ALA A 106 11.06 7.33 20.28
CA ALA A 106 10.06 6.45 19.72
C ALA A 106 10.57 5.00 19.51
N GLY A 107 11.86 4.72 19.76
CA GLY A 107 12.45 3.40 19.57
C GLY A 107 12.31 2.90 18.13
N LEU A 108 12.51 3.77 17.15
CA LEU A 108 12.50 3.41 15.72
C LEU A 108 13.92 3.04 15.27
N THR A 109 14.01 2.17 14.27
CA THR A 109 15.26 1.84 13.58
C THR A 109 15.34 2.66 12.29
N PRO A 110 16.16 3.72 12.20
CA PRO A 110 16.21 4.57 11.02
C PRO A 110 17.06 3.95 9.90
N ALA A 111 16.63 4.17 8.66
CA ALA A 111 17.54 4.11 7.53
C ALA A 111 18.58 5.23 7.65
N ILE A 112 19.82 4.94 7.28
CA ILE A 112 20.92 5.90 7.27
C ILE A 112 21.68 5.84 5.95
N TYR A 113 22.05 6.99 5.41
CA TYR A 113 22.84 7.17 4.20
C TYR A 113 23.64 8.48 4.19
N THR A 114 23.58 9.29 5.25
CA THR A 114 24.40 10.49 5.43
C THR A 114 25.17 10.51 6.75
N GLU A 115 26.34 11.17 6.75
CA GLU A 115 27.11 11.42 7.98
C GLU A 115 26.42 12.40 8.92
N THR A 116 25.66 13.36 8.36
CA THR A 116 24.91 14.33 9.15
C THR A 116 23.89 13.62 10.05
N MET A 117 23.18 12.63 9.51
CA MET A 117 22.27 11.82 10.30
C MET A 117 23.01 10.94 11.32
N LEU A 118 24.18 10.38 10.96
CA LEU A 118 25.01 9.61 11.90
C LEU A 118 25.38 10.45 13.13
N ALA A 119 25.87 11.68 12.91
CA ALA A 119 26.24 12.58 13.99
C ALA A 119 25.04 12.97 14.86
N ALA A 120 23.88 13.22 14.24
CA ALA A 120 22.66 13.56 14.96
C ALA A 120 22.14 12.39 15.82
N LEU A 121 22.08 11.18 15.26
CA LEU A 121 21.66 9.97 15.97
C LEU A 121 22.63 9.61 17.10
N SER A 122 23.94 9.67 16.88
CA SER A 122 24.93 9.43 17.93
C SER A 122 24.78 10.42 19.08
N LYS A 123 24.54 11.70 18.78
CA LYS A 123 24.28 12.71 19.81
C LYS A 123 22.99 12.43 20.59
N ALA A 124 21.93 12.01 19.91
CA ALA A 124 20.62 11.77 20.51
C ALA A 124 20.53 10.46 21.32
N ALA A 125 21.22 9.40 20.87
CA ALA A 125 21.11 8.06 21.44
C ALA A 125 21.70 7.93 22.85
N GLY A 126 22.67 8.79 23.20
CA GLY A 126 23.36 8.72 24.50
C GLY A 126 23.94 7.32 24.77
N ASP A 127 23.85 6.85 26.02
CA ASP A 127 24.33 5.53 26.43
C ASP A 127 23.41 4.37 26.04
N ALA A 128 22.12 4.64 25.76
CA ALA A 128 21.16 3.61 25.36
C ALA A 128 21.47 3.03 23.97
N GLY A 129 22.15 3.81 23.14
CA GLY A 129 22.50 3.45 21.77
C GLY A 129 21.30 3.40 20.83
N ILE A 130 21.58 3.23 19.54
CA ILE A 130 20.55 3.05 18.52
C ILE A 130 21.05 2.14 17.40
N SER A 131 20.19 1.24 16.93
CA SER A 131 20.45 0.41 15.75
C SER A 131 19.98 1.11 14.47
N VAL A 132 20.75 1.03 13.39
CA VAL A 132 20.49 1.70 12.12
C VAL A 132 20.63 0.76 10.92
N HIS A 133 19.90 1.05 9.84
CA HIS A 133 19.95 0.29 8.60
C HIS A 133 20.56 1.13 7.47
N LEU A 134 21.80 0.82 7.07
CA LEU A 134 22.51 1.50 5.99
C LEU A 134 21.82 1.25 4.64
N LYS A 135 21.35 2.32 3.99
CA LYS A 135 20.72 2.26 2.68
C LYS A 135 21.75 2.55 1.59
N VAL A 136 21.87 1.61 0.66
CA VAL A 136 22.75 1.68 -0.50
C VAL A 136 21.89 1.95 -1.73
N ASP A 137 22.25 2.97 -2.50
CA ASP A 137 21.68 3.19 -3.81
C ASP A 137 22.41 2.35 -4.86
N THR A 138 21.72 1.35 -5.40
CA THR A 138 22.26 0.47 -6.44
C THR A 138 21.64 0.74 -7.81
N GLY A 139 20.81 1.78 -7.94
CA GLY A 139 20.18 2.11 -9.23
C GLY A 139 18.81 2.78 -9.16
N MET A 140 18.19 2.89 -7.98
CA MET A 140 16.90 3.59 -7.88
C MET A 140 17.11 5.12 -7.92
N HIS A 141 18.26 5.62 -7.48
CA HIS A 141 18.63 7.04 -7.52
C HIS A 141 17.66 7.97 -6.77
N ARG A 142 16.90 7.41 -5.83
CA ARG A 142 15.95 8.16 -5.00
C ARG A 142 16.55 8.55 -3.65
N LEU A 143 17.12 7.58 -2.94
CA LEU A 143 17.70 7.72 -1.61
C LEU A 143 18.72 6.59 -1.40
N GLY A 144 19.73 6.84 -0.58
CA GLY A 144 20.80 5.88 -0.29
C GLY A 144 22.17 6.47 -0.60
N ALA A 145 23.19 5.95 0.06
CA ALA A 145 24.57 6.29 -0.25
C ALA A 145 24.99 5.58 -1.54
N SER A 146 25.86 6.19 -2.35
CA SER A 146 26.51 5.45 -3.43
C SER A 146 27.27 4.24 -2.85
N PRO A 147 27.55 3.20 -3.64
CA PRO A 147 28.30 2.04 -3.17
C PRO A 147 29.59 2.40 -2.41
N GLU A 148 30.39 3.32 -2.93
CA GLU A 148 31.65 3.76 -2.33
C GLU A 148 31.39 4.48 -1.01
N ARG A 149 30.40 5.38 -1.02
CA ARG A 149 30.04 6.15 0.16
C ARG A 149 29.42 5.30 1.26
N ALA A 150 28.73 4.23 0.89
CA ALA A 150 28.19 3.26 1.83
C ALA A 150 29.30 2.52 2.58
N LEU A 151 30.43 2.19 1.92
CA LEU A 151 31.59 1.59 2.58
C LEU A 151 32.17 2.53 3.64
N GLU A 152 32.44 3.78 3.25
CA GLU A 152 32.96 4.80 4.17
C GLU A 152 32.01 5.04 5.36
N LEU A 153 30.70 5.10 5.09
CA LEU A 153 29.70 5.31 6.13
C LEU A 153 29.57 4.10 7.06
N ALA A 154 29.70 2.88 6.53
CA ALA A 154 29.70 1.66 7.35
C ALA A 154 30.89 1.64 8.33
N GLU A 155 32.09 2.03 7.88
CA GLU A 155 33.26 2.16 8.75
C GLU A 155 33.03 3.23 9.85
N LYS A 156 32.45 4.37 9.49
CA LYS A 156 32.11 5.43 10.45
C LYS A 156 31.07 4.99 11.47
N ILE A 157 30.05 4.25 11.04
CA ILE A 157 29.06 3.67 11.96
C ILE A 157 29.75 2.70 12.92
N ALA A 158 30.60 1.79 12.42
CA ALA A 158 31.33 0.84 13.24
C ALA A 158 32.27 1.51 14.27
N ALA A 159 32.83 2.68 13.93
CA ALA A 159 33.64 3.48 14.84
C ALA A 159 32.82 4.30 15.86
N THR A 160 31.50 4.39 15.70
CA THR A 160 30.61 5.19 16.54
C THR A 160 30.03 4.32 17.65
N ARG A 161 30.56 4.47 18.88
CA ARG A 161 30.28 3.60 20.04
C ARG A 161 28.80 3.28 20.30
N ASN A 162 27.91 4.26 20.10
CA ASN A 162 26.49 4.16 20.46
C ASN A 162 25.56 4.03 19.25
N VAL A 163 26.10 3.69 18.08
CA VAL A 163 25.32 3.42 16.87
C VAL A 163 25.70 2.04 16.35
N GLU A 164 24.73 1.15 16.24
CA GLU A 164 24.92 -0.21 15.76
C GLU A 164 24.45 -0.35 14.32
N LEU A 165 25.32 -0.84 13.42
CA LEU A 165 24.92 -1.22 12.06
C LEU A 165 24.17 -2.56 12.10
N SER A 166 22.86 -2.53 12.33
CA SER A 166 22.02 -3.74 12.43
C SER A 166 21.45 -4.20 11.09
N GLY A 167 21.56 -3.39 10.03
CA GLY A 167 21.09 -3.78 8.70
C GLY A 167 21.76 -3.03 7.56
N VAL A 168 21.81 -3.66 6.39
CA VAL A 168 22.26 -3.08 5.13
C VAL A 168 21.24 -3.42 4.05
N TRP A 169 20.85 -2.44 3.24
CA TRP A 169 19.73 -2.64 2.31
C TRP A 169 19.76 -1.77 1.07
N THR A 170 19.06 -2.23 0.03
CA THR A 170 18.76 -1.44 -1.16
C THR A 170 17.29 -1.60 -1.59
N HIS A 171 16.87 -0.91 -2.65
CA HIS A 171 15.53 -1.04 -3.22
C HIS A 171 15.59 -1.30 -4.71
N LEU A 172 14.85 -2.32 -5.15
CA LEU A 172 14.78 -2.72 -6.56
C LEU A 172 13.79 -1.81 -7.30
N ALA A 173 14.23 -1.26 -8.42
CA ALA A 173 13.50 -0.27 -9.20
C ALA A 173 12.52 -0.89 -10.21
N ALA A 174 12.89 -2.05 -10.78
CA ALA A 174 12.15 -2.69 -11.88
C ALA A 174 11.74 -4.13 -11.58
N SER A 175 11.68 -4.51 -10.30
CA SER A 175 11.41 -5.91 -9.89
C SER A 175 10.02 -6.43 -10.28
N ASP A 176 9.07 -5.53 -10.52
CA ASP A 176 7.71 -5.80 -11.00
C ASP A 176 7.63 -6.02 -12.52
N GLU A 177 8.64 -5.59 -13.27
CA GLU A 177 8.93 -6.06 -14.62
C GLU A 177 9.85 -7.28 -14.51
N VAL A 178 9.27 -8.47 -14.33
CA VAL A 178 10.01 -9.67 -13.90
C VAL A 178 11.22 -10.01 -14.79
N GLU A 179 11.10 -9.79 -16.09
CA GLU A 179 12.16 -10.05 -17.07
C GLU A 179 13.17 -8.90 -17.23
N ASN A 180 13.01 -7.79 -16.50
CA ASN A 180 13.88 -6.63 -16.65
C ASN A 180 15.28 -6.92 -16.07
N PRO A 181 16.36 -6.92 -16.90
CA PRO A 181 17.70 -7.28 -16.46
C PRO A 181 18.26 -6.31 -15.41
N TYR A 182 17.72 -5.09 -15.32
CA TYR A 182 18.17 -4.09 -14.35
C TYR A 182 18.04 -4.57 -12.91
N THR A 183 17.04 -5.40 -12.59
CA THR A 183 16.89 -5.98 -11.26
C THR A 183 18.10 -6.84 -10.88
N ILE A 184 18.62 -7.62 -11.83
CA ILE A 184 19.80 -8.47 -11.63
C ILE A 184 21.04 -7.59 -11.44
N ASP A 185 21.20 -6.53 -12.23
CA ASP A 185 22.31 -5.59 -12.09
C ASP A 185 22.33 -4.91 -10.71
N GLN A 186 21.16 -4.52 -10.21
CA GLN A 186 21.01 -3.95 -8.86
C GLN A 186 21.37 -4.96 -7.76
N VAL A 187 20.98 -6.23 -7.91
CA VAL A 187 21.32 -7.31 -6.96
C VAL A 187 22.82 -7.54 -6.94
N HIS A 188 23.47 -7.70 -8.09
CA HIS A 188 24.93 -7.84 -8.17
C HIS A 188 25.67 -6.62 -7.62
N GLY A 189 25.16 -5.41 -7.87
CA GLY A 189 25.70 -4.18 -7.28
C GLY A 189 25.62 -4.16 -5.76
N PHE A 190 24.50 -4.63 -5.21
CA PHE A 190 24.31 -4.74 -3.78
C PHE A 190 25.26 -5.77 -3.15
N GLU A 191 25.42 -6.94 -3.78
CA GLU A 191 26.33 -7.99 -3.30
C GLU A 191 27.79 -7.54 -3.24
N ARG A 192 28.25 -6.75 -4.22
CA ARG A 192 29.60 -6.16 -4.16
C ARG A 192 29.81 -5.31 -2.91
N VAL A 193 28.81 -4.52 -2.52
CA VAL A 193 28.86 -3.71 -1.30
C VAL A 193 28.81 -4.60 -0.06
N LEU A 194 27.90 -5.57 -0.01
CA LEU A 194 27.79 -6.50 1.12
C LEU A 194 29.08 -7.29 1.36
N ASN A 195 29.80 -7.68 0.31
CA ASN A 195 31.07 -8.39 0.42
C ASN A 195 32.23 -7.51 0.89
N ALA A 196 32.11 -6.19 0.74
CA ALA A 196 33.11 -5.22 1.17
C ALA A 196 32.85 -4.65 2.58
N ILE A 197 31.61 -4.73 3.09
CA ILE A 197 31.27 -4.28 4.44
C ILE A 197 31.51 -5.41 5.47
N ASN A 198 32.26 -5.11 6.53
CA ASN A 198 32.42 -6.02 7.67
C ASN A 198 31.28 -5.88 8.68
N ALA A 199 30.10 -6.44 8.35
CA ALA A 199 28.93 -6.47 9.23
C ALA A 199 28.19 -7.83 9.14
N PRO A 200 28.78 -8.92 9.63
CA PRO A 200 28.26 -10.28 9.43
C PRO A 200 26.92 -10.53 10.14
N SER A 201 26.61 -9.81 11.22
CA SER A 201 25.35 -9.92 11.96
C SER A 201 24.23 -9.02 11.43
N ALA A 202 24.54 -8.09 10.51
CA ALA A 202 23.56 -7.15 10.00
C ALA A 202 22.53 -7.85 9.10
N LEU A 203 21.26 -7.51 9.28
CA LEU A 203 20.18 -7.94 8.39
C LEU A 203 20.44 -7.42 6.98
N ARG A 204 20.34 -8.30 6.00
CA ARG A 204 20.47 -7.96 4.58
C ARG A 204 19.10 -8.01 3.95
N HIS A 205 18.69 -6.94 3.26
CA HIS A 205 17.39 -6.93 2.60
C HIS A 205 17.34 -6.06 1.35
N ALA A 206 16.77 -6.56 0.26
CA ALA A 206 16.62 -5.81 -1.00
C ALA A 206 15.17 -5.85 -1.51
N ALA A 207 14.58 -7.04 -1.51
CA ALA A 207 13.23 -7.31 -2.01
C ALA A 207 12.14 -6.37 -1.45
N ASN A 208 11.43 -5.72 -2.38
CA ASN A 208 10.06 -5.23 -2.17
C ASN A 208 9.06 -6.37 -2.44
N SER A 209 7.75 -6.09 -2.59
CA SER A 209 6.76 -7.13 -2.90
C SER A 209 7.09 -7.94 -4.17
N ALA A 210 7.46 -7.29 -5.27
CA ALA A 210 7.78 -7.98 -6.52
C ALA A 210 9.13 -8.71 -6.41
N GLY A 211 10.13 -8.11 -5.79
CA GLY A 211 11.39 -8.77 -5.47
C GLY A 211 11.19 -10.05 -4.63
N ALA A 212 10.33 -9.99 -3.61
CA ALA A 212 10.07 -11.12 -2.73
C ALA A 212 9.38 -12.28 -3.49
N ILE A 213 8.46 -11.95 -4.39
CA ILE A 213 7.65 -12.94 -5.11
C ILE A 213 8.42 -13.54 -6.30
N TYR A 214 9.09 -12.71 -7.11
CA TYR A 214 9.63 -13.12 -8.40
C TYR A 214 11.16 -13.27 -8.45
N HIS A 215 11.89 -12.75 -7.46
CA HIS A 215 13.35 -12.72 -7.45
C HIS A 215 13.91 -13.34 -6.16
N ALA A 216 13.99 -14.68 -6.13
CA ALA A 216 14.40 -15.42 -4.93
C ALA A 216 15.77 -14.99 -4.36
N ASP A 217 16.72 -14.67 -5.25
CA ASP A 217 18.07 -14.23 -4.88
C ASP A 217 18.09 -12.87 -4.16
N ALA A 218 17.03 -12.07 -4.29
CA ALA A 218 16.92 -10.77 -3.64
C ALA A 218 16.30 -10.80 -2.22
N ARG A 219 15.95 -11.99 -1.72
CA ARG A 219 15.25 -12.14 -0.42
C ARG A 219 16.18 -11.96 0.79
N TYR A 220 17.42 -12.42 0.68
CA TYR A 220 18.44 -12.34 1.73
C TYR A 220 17.91 -12.78 3.12
N SER A 221 17.99 -11.93 4.15
CA SER A 221 17.58 -12.26 5.53
C SER A 221 16.21 -11.71 5.91
N LEU A 222 15.66 -10.77 5.14
CA LEU A 222 14.40 -10.08 5.42
C LEU A 222 13.83 -9.52 4.11
N VAL A 223 12.52 -9.65 3.89
CA VAL A 223 11.82 -9.03 2.74
C VAL A 223 10.91 -7.89 3.21
N ARG A 224 10.83 -6.80 2.43
CA ARG A 224 9.97 -5.65 2.76
C ARG A 224 8.72 -5.65 1.88
N VAL A 225 7.66 -6.30 2.32
CA VAL A 225 6.46 -6.46 1.50
C VAL A 225 5.45 -5.35 1.79
N GLY A 226 5.05 -4.64 0.74
CA GLY A 226 4.00 -3.61 0.78
C GLY A 226 2.73 -4.10 0.11
N ILE A 227 2.53 -3.75 -1.17
CA ILE A 227 1.25 -3.95 -1.88
C ILE A 227 0.61 -5.35 -1.76
N SER A 228 1.44 -6.39 -1.68
CA SER A 228 0.96 -7.78 -1.65
C SER A 228 0.43 -8.21 -0.30
N ILE A 229 0.75 -7.53 0.79
CA ILE A 229 0.11 -7.80 2.09
C ILE A 229 -1.39 -7.41 2.03
N TYR A 230 -1.73 -6.46 1.17
CA TYR A 230 -3.10 -5.99 0.91
C TYR A 230 -3.85 -6.83 -0.13
N GLY A 231 -3.27 -7.94 -0.57
CA GLY A 231 -3.92 -8.85 -1.51
C GLY A 231 -3.74 -8.48 -2.99
N VAL A 232 -2.91 -7.49 -3.30
CA VAL A 232 -2.74 -6.97 -4.65
C VAL A 232 -1.44 -7.51 -5.26
N PRO A 233 -1.49 -8.20 -6.42
CA PRO A 233 -0.30 -8.64 -7.13
C PRO A 233 0.58 -7.45 -7.50
N PRO A 234 1.91 -7.53 -7.32
CA PRO A 234 2.77 -6.37 -7.52
C PRO A 234 3.16 -6.17 -8.99
N SER A 235 2.89 -7.14 -9.87
CA SER A 235 3.15 -7.09 -11.32
C SER A 235 1.83 -7.31 -12.08
N PRO A 236 1.17 -6.26 -12.58
CA PRO A 236 -0.07 -6.36 -13.34
C PRO A 236 0.06 -7.31 -14.55
N GLY A 237 -0.98 -8.11 -14.81
CA GLY A 237 -1.00 -9.06 -15.93
C GLY A 237 -0.16 -10.34 -15.72
N ARG A 238 0.68 -10.40 -14.67
CA ARG A 238 1.44 -11.60 -14.33
C ARG A 238 0.71 -12.45 -13.29
N ARG A 239 0.66 -13.76 -13.55
CA ARG A 239 0.13 -14.73 -12.57
C ARG A 239 1.08 -14.85 -11.38
N LEU A 240 0.51 -15.03 -10.19
CA LEU A 240 1.29 -15.39 -9.02
C LEU A 240 1.91 -16.79 -9.21
N PRO A 241 3.10 -17.04 -8.65
CA PRO A 241 3.70 -18.37 -8.64
C PRO A 241 2.78 -19.40 -7.99
N ALA A 242 2.90 -20.66 -8.41
CA ALA A 242 2.17 -21.76 -7.78
C ALA A 242 2.47 -21.83 -6.28
N GLY A 243 1.43 -22.08 -5.47
CA GLY A 243 1.55 -22.11 -4.00
C GLY A 243 1.41 -20.75 -3.31
N LEU A 244 1.30 -19.63 -4.05
CA LEU A 244 1.02 -18.32 -3.48
C LEU A 244 -0.36 -17.82 -3.95
N THR A 245 -1.27 -17.62 -2.99
CA THR A 245 -2.56 -16.97 -3.22
C THR A 245 -2.65 -15.72 -2.35
N LEU A 246 -3.08 -14.62 -2.95
CA LEU A 246 -3.31 -13.35 -2.26
C LEU A 246 -4.81 -13.04 -2.25
N GLN A 247 -5.30 -12.54 -1.13
CA GLN A 247 -6.69 -12.19 -0.88
C GLN A 247 -6.83 -10.67 -0.78
N PRO A 248 -7.56 -10.00 -1.70
CA PRO A 248 -7.82 -8.57 -1.61
C PRO A 248 -8.45 -8.22 -0.27
N ALA A 249 -7.84 -7.27 0.45
CA ALA A 249 -8.27 -6.91 1.80
C ALA A 249 -9.19 -5.67 1.85
N LEU A 250 -9.51 -5.05 0.71
CA LEU A 250 -10.27 -3.80 0.66
C LEU A 250 -11.46 -3.92 -0.28
N ALA A 251 -12.62 -3.46 0.19
CA ALA A 251 -13.78 -3.17 -0.65
C ALA A 251 -14.23 -1.72 -0.44
N TRP A 252 -14.39 -0.96 -1.52
CA TRP A 252 -14.93 0.40 -1.49
C TRP A 252 -16.38 0.38 -1.95
N LYS A 253 -17.29 0.75 -1.04
CA LYS A 253 -18.72 0.66 -1.26
C LYS A 253 -19.43 1.98 -1.01
N ALA A 254 -20.60 2.11 -1.61
CA ALA A 254 -21.52 3.22 -1.41
C ALA A 254 -22.97 2.76 -1.52
N LYS A 255 -23.91 3.69 -1.41
CA LYS A 255 -25.30 3.47 -1.79
C LYS A 255 -25.75 4.48 -2.83
N VAL A 256 -26.72 4.08 -3.63
CA VAL A 256 -27.42 5.00 -4.53
C VAL A 256 -28.10 6.09 -3.72
N ALA A 257 -27.76 7.35 -4.00
CA ALA A 257 -28.40 8.50 -3.34
C ALA A 257 -29.68 8.93 -4.07
N TYR A 258 -29.68 8.82 -5.39
CA TYR A 258 -30.79 9.26 -6.23
C TYR A 258 -30.80 8.51 -7.56
N ALA A 259 -31.98 8.24 -8.09
CA ALA A 259 -32.17 7.67 -9.42
C ALA A 259 -33.23 8.46 -10.19
N LYS A 260 -33.01 8.70 -11.49
CA LYS A 260 -33.95 9.43 -12.35
C LYS A 260 -33.89 8.94 -13.79
N GLN A 261 -34.93 9.25 -14.57
CA GLN A 261 -34.95 9.02 -16.01
C GLN A 261 -34.34 10.21 -16.77
N LEU A 262 -33.68 9.90 -17.90
CA LEU A 262 -33.20 10.87 -18.87
C LEU A 262 -33.58 10.41 -20.29
N PRO A 263 -33.96 11.32 -21.19
CA PRO A 263 -34.23 10.98 -22.58
C PRO A 263 -32.93 10.68 -23.35
N ALA A 264 -33.05 9.99 -24.49
CA ALA A 264 -31.95 9.79 -25.42
C ALA A 264 -31.27 11.11 -25.80
N GLY A 265 -29.93 11.12 -25.86
CA GLY A 265 -29.11 12.29 -26.21
C GLY A 265 -28.91 13.31 -25.08
N ALA A 266 -29.59 13.16 -23.93
CA ALA A 266 -29.41 14.03 -22.77
C ALA A 266 -27.94 14.01 -22.29
N PRO A 267 -27.30 15.17 -22.10
CA PRO A 267 -25.93 15.21 -21.62
C PRO A 267 -25.85 14.98 -20.10
N VAL A 268 -24.74 14.40 -19.63
CA VAL A 268 -24.51 14.08 -18.22
C VAL A 268 -23.20 14.71 -17.72
N GLY A 269 -23.27 15.39 -16.58
CA GLY A 269 -22.10 15.89 -15.85
C GLY A 269 -21.40 17.11 -16.47
N TYR A 270 -20.28 17.51 -15.86
CA TYR A 270 -19.48 18.65 -16.31
C TYR A 270 -18.90 18.44 -17.71
N GLY A 271 -18.90 19.50 -18.52
CA GLY A 271 -18.36 19.47 -19.88
C GLY A 271 -19.21 18.68 -20.88
N LEU A 272 -20.31 18.06 -20.44
CA LEU A 272 -21.24 17.31 -21.30
C LEU A 272 -20.54 16.21 -22.10
N THR A 273 -19.52 15.58 -21.51
CA THR A 273 -18.64 14.58 -22.16
C THR A 273 -19.30 13.22 -22.36
N TYR A 274 -20.50 13.03 -21.80
CA TYR A 274 -21.33 11.84 -21.97
C TYR A 274 -22.73 12.24 -22.41
N ARG A 275 -23.32 11.44 -23.29
CA ARG A 275 -24.71 11.57 -23.71
C ARG A 275 -25.38 10.21 -23.62
N MET A 276 -26.60 10.20 -23.09
CA MET A 276 -27.40 8.99 -22.99
C MET A 276 -27.57 8.36 -24.38
N PRO A 277 -27.17 7.09 -24.58
CA PRO A 277 -27.28 6.43 -25.89
C PRO A 277 -28.74 6.12 -26.26
N ALA A 278 -29.60 5.93 -25.26
CA ALA A 278 -31.04 5.74 -25.39
C ALA A 278 -31.76 6.38 -24.19
N SER A 279 -33.09 6.52 -24.25
CA SER A 279 -33.87 6.90 -23.07
C SER A 279 -33.71 5.84 -22.00
N GLY A 280 -33.37 6.25 -20.78
CA GLY A 280 -33.00 5.31 -19.72
C GLY A 280 -32.91 5.98 -18.36
N ARG A 281 -32.32 5.27 -17.40
CA ARG A 281 -32.13 5.73 -16.03
C ARG A 281 -30.68 6.03 -15.75
N VAL A 282 -30.45 6.98 -14.86
CA VAL A 282 -29.15 7.24 -14.24
C VAL A 282 -29.27 7.20 -12.73
N ALA A 283 -28.21 6.75 -12.06
CA ALA A 283 -28.06 6.82 -10.61
C ALA A 283 -26.96 7.81 -10.23
N THR A 284 -27.17 8.55 -9.14
CA THR A 284 -26.16 9.39 -8.50
C THR A 284 -25.60 8.68 -7.29
N ILE A 285 -24.28 8.51 -7.25
CA ILE A 285 -23.56 7.87 -6.15
C ILE A 285 -22.72 8.94 -5.41
N PRO A 286 -22.82 9.05 -4.08
CA PRO A 286 -22.21 10.13 -3.29
C PRO A 286 -20.73 9.84 -2.95
N VAL A 287 -19.94 9.78 -4.02
CA VAL A 287 -18.49 9.60 -4.02
C VAL A 287 -17.91 10.40 -5.17
N GLY A 288 -16.80 11.10 -4.94
CA GLY A 288 -16.15 11.89 -5.99
C GLY A 288 -14.65 12.02 -5.80
N TYR A 289 -14.03 12.93 -6.55
CA TYR A 289 -12.58 13.07 -6.54
C TYR A 289 -12.03 13.59 -5.20
N ALA A 290 -12.85 14.26 -4.37
CA ALA A 290 -12.43 14.67 -3.03
C ALA A 290 -12.44 13.50 -2.02
N ASP A 291 -13.03 12.36 -2.40
CA ASP A 291 -12.95 11.09 -1.66
C ASP A 291 -11.83 10.19 -2.20
N GLY A 292 -11.19 10.56 -3.30
CA GLY A 292 -10.13 9.78 -3.96
C GLY A 292 -10.55 9.12 -5.28
N TYR A 293 -11.82 9.25 -5.70
CA TYR A 293 -12.28 8.62 -6.95
C TYR A 293 -11.89 9.52 -8.13
N PHE A 294 -10.79 9.16 -8.82
CA PHE A 294 -10.12 10.09 -9.74
C PHE A 294 -11.03 10.66 -10.81
N ARG A 295 -10.80 11.93 -11.15
CA ARG A 295 -11.52 12.60 -12.23
C ARG A 295 -11.34 11.90 -13.58
N SER A 296 -10.18 11.26 -13.80
CA SER A 296 -9.86 10.50 -15.00
C SER A 296 -10.70 9.22 -15.17
N LEU A 297 -11.41 8.76 -14.14
CA LEU A 297 -12.31 7.59 -14.22
C LEU A 297 -13.64 7.89 -14.92
N GLY A 298 -13.99 9.16 -15.12
CA GLY A 298 -15.21 9.55 -15.84
C GLY A 298 -15.23 8.98 -17.26
N ASN A 299 -16.35 8.40 -17.68
CA ASN A 299 -16.51 7.64 -18.95
C ASN A 299 -15.61 6.41 -19.12
N ARG A 300 -14.75 6.10 -18.15
CA ARG A 300 -13.76 5.02 -18.26
C ARG A 300 -13.97 3.92 -17.25
N ALA A 301 -14.55 4.22 -16.09
CA ALA A 301 -14.83 3.27 -15.03
C ALA A 301 -16.24 2.70 -15.07
N GLU A 302 -16.42 1.60 -14.36
CA GLU A 302 -17.70 0.97 -14.08
C GLU A 302 -17.86 0.85 -12.57
N VAL A 303 -19.08 0.60 -12.12
CA VAL A 303 -19.43 0.21 -10.74
C VAL A 303 -20.27 -1.06 -10.78
N LEU A 304 -20.35 -1.79 -9.67
CA LEU A 304 -21.26 -2.93 -9.53
C LEU A 304 -22.51 -2.53 -8.76
N ILE A 305 -23.69 -2.84 -9.31
CA ILE A 305 -24.98 -2.68 -8.63
C ILE A 305 -25.82 -3.93 -8.93
N GLY A 306 -26.32 -4.61 -7.89
CA GLY A 306 -27.07 -5.85 -8.05
C GLY A 306 -26.29 -6.97 -8.77
N GLY A 307 -24.95 -6.98 -8.65
CA GLY A 307 -24.07 -7.96 -9.30
C GLY A 307 -23.89 -7.75 -10.81
N LYS A 308 -24.17 -6.54 -11.31
CA LYS A 308 -23.98 -6.15 -12.72
C LYS A 308 -23.11 -4.90 -12.83
N ARG A 309 -22.31 -4.82 -13.89
CA ARG A 309 -21.48 -3.66 -14.22
C ARG A 309 -22.30 -2.56 -14.88
N PHE A 310 -22.09 -1.32 -14.44
CA PHE A 310 -22.68 -0.12 -15.03
C PHE A 310 -21.63 0.98 -15.21
N PRO A 311 -21.58 1.66 -16.37
CA PRO A 311 -20.55 2.66 -16.65
C PRO A 311 -20.77 3.96 -15.88
N VAL A 312 -19.67 4.58 -15.46
CA VAL A 312 -19.66 5.95 -14.94
C VAL A 312 -19.90 6.92 -16.10
N ALA A 313 -21.05 7.60 -16.07
CA ALA A 313 -21.52 8.50 -17.11
C ALA A 313 -21.12 9.94 -16.82
N GLY A 314 -20.23 10.49 -17.64
CA GLY A 314 -19.74 11.86 -17.57
C GLY A 314 -18.55 12.03 -16.64
N ALA A 315 -18.16 13.29 -16.44
CA ALA A 315 -17.06 13.63 -15.54
C ALA A 315 -17.41 13.34 -14.07
N VAL A 316 -16.46 12.76 -13.34
CA VAL A 316 -16.54 12.64 -11.87
C VAL A 316 -16.52 14.04 -11.25
N SER A 317 -17.50 14.32 -10.38
CA SER A 317 -17.60 15.58 -9.64
C SER A 317 -16.87 15.49 -8.31
N MET A 318 -16.84 16.59 -7.54
CA MET A 318 -16.11 16.65 -6.26
C MET A 318 -16.59 15.58 -5.28
N ASP A 319 -17.91 15.42 -5.17
CA ASP A 319 -18.56 14.59 -4.15
C ASP A 319 -19.52 13.54 -4.74
N ASN A 320 -19.68 13.49 -6.06
CA ASN A 320 -20.62 12.58 -6.71
C ASN A 320 -20.12 12.06 -8.06
N ILE A 321 -20.54 10.85 -8.41
CA ILE A 321 -20.53 10.30 -9.76
C ILE A 321 -21.96 10.06 -10.24
N THR A 322 -22.13 10.02 -11.57
CA THR A 322 -23.36 9.55 -12.20
C THR A 322 -23.08 8.25 -12.93
N VAL A 323 -24.01 7.31 -12.87
CA VAL A 323 -23.90 5.97 -13.46
C VAL A 323 -25.07 5.79 -14.44
N ASP A 324 -24.78 5.35 -15.67
CA ASP A 324 -25.84 5.01 -16.63
C ASP A 324 -26.33 3.58 -16.34
N LEU A 325 -27.63 3.47 -16.04
CA LEU A 325 -28.30 2.21 -15.72
C LEU A 325 -28.98 1.58 -16.94
N GLY A 326 -29.07 2.29 -18.07
CA GLY A 326 -29.91 1.92 -19.20
C GLY A 326 -31.36 1.73 -18.75
N GLU A 327 -31.92 0.53 -19.00
CA GLU A 327 -33.28 0.18 -18.58
C GLU A 327 -33.35 -0.38 -17.14
N ALA A 328 -32.20 -0.69 -16.53
CA ALA A 328 -32.15 -1.35 -15.22
C ALA A 328 -32.84 -0.49 -14.15
N HIS A 329 -33.56 -1.16 -13.24
CA HIS A 329 -34.15 -0.53 -12.08
C HIS A 329 -33.21 -0.69 -10.89
N VAL A 330 -32.96 0.43 -10.21
CA VAL A 330 -32.11 0.53 -9.02
C VAL A 330 -32.75 1.56 -8.11
N ASP A 331 -32.90 1.21 -6.84
CA ASP A 331 -33.54 2.05 -5.84
C ASP A 331 -32.52 2.86 -5.04
N PRO A 332 -32.86 4.08 -4.58
CA PRO A 332 -32.08 4.77 -3.56
C PRO A 332 -31.87 3.86 -2.34
N GLY A 333 -30.61 3.73 -1.91
CA GLY A 333 -30.22 2.85 -0.83
C GLY A 333 -29.59 1.52 -1.27
N ASP A 334 -29.73 1.13 -2.54
CA ASP A 334 -29.07 -0.05 -3.11
C ASP A 334 -27.54 0.06 -3.00
N GLU A 335 -26.88 -1.04 -2.67
CA GLU A 335 -25.43 -1.11 -2.52
C GLU A 335 -24.73 -1.00 -3.87
N VAL A 336 -23.72 -0.13 -3.91
CA VAL A 336 -22.81 0.05 -5.03
C VAL A 336 -21.40 -0.36 -4.62
N VAL A 337 -20.76 -1.22 -5.39
CA VAL A 337 -19.35 -1.58 -5.20
C VAL A 337 -18.51 -0.84 -6.23
N LEU A 338 -17.61 0.02 -5.76
CA LEU A 338 -16.65 0.77 -6.58
C LEU A 338 -15.35 0.01 -6.77
N LEU A 339 -14.96 -0.78 -5.75
CA LEU A 339 -13.80 -1.67 -5.72
C LEU A 339 -14.19 -2.86 -4.83
N GLY A 340 -14.00 -4.08 -5.32
CA GLY A 340 -14.35 -5.32 -4.63
C GLY A 340 -15.31 -6.18 -5.43
N ARG A 341 -15.99 -7.11 -4.76
CA ARG A 341 -16.88 -8.10 -5.39
C ARG A 341 -18.34 -7.84 -5.10
N GLN A 342 -19.20 -8.12 -6.09
CA GLN A 342 -20.64 -8.20 -5.91
C GLN A 342 -21.20 -9.31 -6.80
N GLY A 343 -21.76 -10.36 -6.22
CA GLY A 343 -22.15 -11.56 -6.97
C GLY A 343 -20.93 -12.22 -7.62
N ASN A 344 -21.02 -12.47 -8.93
CA ASN A 344 -19.93 -13.07 -9.72
C ASN A 344 -19.01 -12.02 -10.38
N GLU A 345 -19.30 -10.73 -10.19
CA GLU A 345 -18.52 -9.62 -10.73
C GLU A 345 -17.53 -9.08 -9.70
N GLU A 346 -16.42 -8.55 -10.19
CA GLU A 346 -15.34 -7.98 -9.38
C GLU A 346 -14.73 -6.77 -10.08
N ILE A 347 -14.53 -5.67 -9.34
CA ILE A 347 -13.71 -4.53 -9.78
C ILE A 347 -12.46 -4.49 -8.91
N THR A 348 -11.29 -4.68 -9.52
CA THR A 348 -10.02 -4.71 -8.78
C THR A 348 -9.36 -3.32 -8.71
N ALA A 349 -8.47 -3.13 -7.75
CA ALA A 349 -7.63 -1.92 -7.70
C ALA A 349 -6.79 -1.75 -8.97
N THR A 350 -6.33 -2.85 -9.57
CA THR A 350 -5.57 -2.86 -10.83
C THR A 350 -6.43 -2.41 -12.00
N GLU A 351 -7.68 -2.89 -12.09
CA GLU A 351 -8.60 -2.44 -13.13
C GLU A 351 -8.88 -0.94 -13.04
N LEU A 352 -9.13 -0.41 -11.84
CA LEU A 352 -9.31 1.03 -11.64
C LEU A 352 -8.05 1.82 -11.99
N ALA A 353 -6.87 1.30 -11.65
CA ALA A 353 -5.60 1.94 -11.95
C ALA A 353 -5.37 2.06 -13.46
N GLU A 354 -5.58 0.98 -14.22
CA GLU A 354 -5.49 0.97 -15.68
C GLU A 354 -6.45 1.98 -16.32
N ARG A 355 -7.71 2.00 -15.87
CA ARG A 355 -8.72 2.96 -16.35
C ARG A 355 -8.40 4.41 -15.96
N ALA A 356 -7.71 4.63 -14.85
CA ALA A 356 -7.27 5.95 -14.42
C ALA A 356 -5.95 6.42 -15.06
N GLY A 357 -5.14 5.49 -15.61
CA GLY A 357 -3.79 5.77 -16.11
C GLY A 357 -2.75 5.88 -14.99
N THR A 358 -2.87 5.05 -13.95
CA THR A 358 -1.95 5.00 -12.80
C THR A 358 -1.71 3.55 -12.34
N ILE A 359 -1.28 3.35 -11.10
CA ILE A 359 -1.01 2.07 -10.45
C ILE A 359 -1.93 1.82 -9.25
N SER A 360 -2.15 0.55 -8.90
CA SER A 360 -3.05 0.13 -7.80
C SER A 360 -2.68 0.77 -6.45
N TYR A 361 -1.39 1.03 -6.23
CA TYR A 361 -0.87 1.75 -5.07
C TYR A 361 -1.51 3.13 -4.91
N GLU A 362 -1.62 3.87 -6.01
CA GLU A 362 -2.20 5.22 -5.98
C GLU A 362 -3.71 5.14 -5.75
N VAL A 363 -4.41 4.20 -6.39
CA VAL A 363 -5.86 4.00 -6.18
C VAL A 363 -6.16 3.81 -4.69
N LEU A 364 -5.44 2.91 -4.02
CA LEU A 364 -5.68 2.57 -2.61
C LEU A 364 -5.28 3.72 -1.68
N ALA A 365 -4.07 4.26 -1.84
CA ALA A 365 -3.56 5.32 -0.96
C ALA A 365 -4.29 6.66 -1.11
N ARG A 366 -5.02 6.86 -2.23
CA ARG A 366 -5.79 8.09 -2.48
C ARG A 366 -7.19 8.08 -1.92
N ILE A 367 -7.70 6.94 -1.43
CA ILE A 367 -9.00 6.93 -0.74
C ILE A 367 -8.87 7.83 0.50
N GLY A 368 -9.52 8.99 0.46
CA GLY A 368 -9.30 10.04 1.45
C GLY A 368 -9.86 9.69 2.83
N LYS A 369 -9.36 10.33 3.89
CA LYS A 369 -9.88 10.18 5.27
C LYS A 369 -11.37 10.53 5.43
N ARG A 370 -11.92 11.25 4.45
CA ARG A 370 -13.35 11.54 4.30
C ARG A 370 -14.23 10.29 4.15
N VAL A 371 -13.65 9.19 3.67
CA VAL A 371 -14.32 7.90 3.54
C VAL A 371 -14.03 7.08 4.79
N PRO A 372 -15.03 6.76 5.63
CA PRO A 372 -14.81 5.98 6.84
C PRO A 372 -14.36 4.55 6.51
N ARG A 373 -13.48 4.00 7.35
CA ARG A 373 -13.07 2.58 7.29
C ARG A 373 -13.89 1.79 8.30
N VAL A 374 -14.27 0.59 7.90
CA VAL A 374 -14.91 -0.43 8.73
C VAL A 374 -14.00 -1.65 8.68
N TYR A 375 -13.51 -2.06 9.83
CA TYR A 375 -12.62 -3.21 9.95
C TYR A 375 -13.45 -4.46 10.24
N MET A 376 -13.13 -5.55 9.55
CA MET A 376 -13.79 -6.87 9.66
C MET A 376 -12.81 -7.94 10.09
#